data_AF-A0A9K2KR13-F1
#
_entry.id   AF-A0A9K2KR13-F1
#
_cell.length_a   1.000
_cell.length_b   1.000
_cell.length_c   1.000
_cell.angle_alpha   90.00
_cell.angle_beta   90.00
_cell.angle_gamma   90.00
#
_symmetry.space_group_name_H-M   'P 1'
#
loop_
_entity.id
_entity.type
_entity.pdbx_description
1 polymer ?
#
loop_
_entity_poly.entity_id
_entity_poly.type
_entity_poly.pdbx_seq_one_letter_code
_entity_poly.pdbx_strand_id
1 'polypeptide(L)' 'MFKLGVYACLGLFAGWVLLLIVQLWFSFLEAELFFKITLTMAGLFVIILAALLVCGQYFSEKKMKDDGFIN' A
#
# COMPACT_ATOMS: atom_id res chain seq x y z
N MET A 1 -0.16 -15.53 -4.16
CA MET A 1 0.58 -14.50 -3.40
C MET A 1 0.23 -13.08 -3.82
N PHE A 2 0.22 -12.74 -5.12
CA PHE A 2 -0.05 -11.37 -5.60
C PHE A 2 -1.39 -10.78 -5.10
N LYS A 3 -2.48 -11.55 -5.21
CA LYS A 3 -3.82 -11.13 -4.74
C LYS A 3 -3.85 -10.79 -3.24
N LEU A 4 -3.14 -11.56 -2.41
CA LEU A 4 -3.10 -11.33 -0.96
C LEU A 4 -2.40 -10.01 -0.62
N GLY A 5 -1.30 -9.70 -1.31
CA GLY A 5 -0.59 -8.42 -1.17
C GLY A 5 -1.46 -7.24 -1.60
N VAL A 6 -2.19 -7.37 -2.71
CA VAL A 6 -3.12 -6.33 -3.18
C VAL A 6 -4.22 -6.06 -2.13
N TYR A 7 -4.84 -7.09 -1.57
CA TYR A 7 -5.84 -6.92 -0.51
C TYR A 7 -5.25 -6.31 0.77
N ALA A 8 -4.03 -6.68 1.15
CA ALA A 8 -3.35 -6.10 2.30
C ALA A 8 -3.06 -4.60 2.10
N CYS A 9 -2.57 -4.22 0.91
CA CYS A 9 -2.30 -2.83 0.55
C CYS A 9 -3.59 -1.99 0.53
N LEU A 10 -4.65 -2.55 -0.06
CA LEU A 10 -5.97 -1.91 -0.11
C LEU A 10 -6.57 -1.72 1.29
N GLY A 11 -6.51 -2.76 2.13
CA GLY A 11 -7.00 -2.71 3.50
C GLY A 11 -6.24 -1.72 4.36
N LEU A 12 -4.91 -1.67 4.24
CA LEU A 12 -4.08 -0.73 4.97
C LEU A 12 -4.37 0.72 4.55
N PHE A 13 -4.54 0.96 3.24
CA PHE A 13 -4.93 2.27 2.71
C PHE A 13 -6.32 2.69 3.18
N ALA A 14 -7.33 1.82 3.03
CA ALA A 14 -8.70 2.12 3.42
C ALA A 14 -8.81 2.37 4.93
N GLY A 15 -8.14 1.55 5.75
CA GLY A 15 -8.08 1.75 7.20
C GLY A 15 -7.40 3.06 7.59
N TRP A 16 -6.31 3.42 6.91
CA TRP A 16 -5.62 4.69 7.13
C TRP A 16 -6.50 5.89 6.76
N VAL A 17 -7.19 5.86 5.62
CA VAL A 17 -8.13 6.92 5.21
C VAL A 17 -9.30 7.06 6.19
N LEU A 18 -9.88 5.95 6.67
CA LEU A 18 -10.92 6.00 7.69
C LEU A 18 -10.42 6.68 8.98
N LEU A 19 -9.19 6.38 9.41
CA LEU A 19 -8.58 7.01 10.57
C LEU A 19 -8.42 8.53 10.36
N LEU A 20 -7.95 8.96 9.17
CA LEU A 20 -7.84 10.39 8.83
C LEU A 20 -9.21 11.09 8.92
N ILE A 21 -10.26 10.46 8.40
CA ILE A 21 -11.63 11.01 8.46
C ILE A 21 -12.10 11.11 9.91
N VAL A 22 -11.99 10.04 10.70
CA VAL A 22 -12.42 10.05 12.11
C VAL A 22 -11.67 11.12 12.91
N GLN A 23 -10.35 11.25 12.70
CA GLN A 23 -9.55 12.28 13.34
C GLN A 23 -10.00 13.69 12.96
N LEU A 24 -10.38 13.94 11.69
CA LEU A 24 -10.81 15.25 11.21
C LEU A 24 -12.09 15.74 11.91
N TRP A 25 -13.03 14.83 12.19
CA TRP A 25 -14.33 15.17 12.78
C TRP A 25 -14.32 15.15 14.31
N PHE A 26 -13.51 14.29 14.94
CA PHE A 26 -13.56 14.07 16.39
C PHE A 26 -12.29 14.44 17.15
N SER A 27 -11.18 14.75 16.47
CA SER A 27 -9.88 15.12 17.07
C SER A 27 -9.52 14.30 18.31
N PHE A 28 -9.59 12.96 18.20
CA PHE A 28 -9.30 12.05 19.31
C PHE A 28 -7.81 12.03 19.71
N LEU A 29 -6.92 12.31 18.77
CA LEU A 29 -5.47 12.27 18.97
C LEU A 29 -4.86 13.67 18.96
N GLU A 30 -3.79 13.86 19.72
CA GLU A 30 -2.99 15.08 19.66
C GLU A 30 -2.31 15.22 18.29
N ALA A 31 -2.17 16.45 17.80
CA ALA A 31 -1.67 16.73 16.45
C ALA A 31 -0.28 16.12 16.20
N GLU A 32 0.61 16.18 17.18
CA GLU A 32 1.96 15.59 17.07
C GLU A 32 1.90 14.06 16.95
N LEU A 33 1.09 13.40 17.78
CA LEU A 33 0.94 11.95 17.77
C LEU A 33 0.30 11.48 16.45
N PHE A 34 -0.75 12.18 16.01
CA PHE A 34 -1.42 11.90 14.75
C PHE A 34 -0.47 12.05 13.55
N PHE A 35 0.37 13.09 13.55
CA PHE A 35 1.35 13.29 12.48
C PHE A 35 2.37 12.14 12.43
N LYS A 36 2.90 11.71 13.59
CA LYS A 36 3.81 10.54 13.66
C LYS A 36 3.17 9.28 13.10
N ILE A 37 1.95 8.97 13.52
CA ILE A 37 1.20 7.78 13.06
C ILE A 37 0.94 7.85 11.56
N THR A 38 0.51 9.02 11.07
CA THR A 38 0.23 9.25 9.64
C THR A 38 1.48 9.09 8.80
N LEU A 39 2.62 9.65 9.23
CA LEU A 39 3.90 9.51 8.54
C LEU A 39 4.37 8.05 8.48
N THR A 40 4.26 7.32 9.60
CA THR A 40 4.61 5.90 9.65
C THR A 40 3.74 5.06 8.72
N MET A 41 2.43 5.29 8.72
CA MET A 41 1.50 4.59 7.82
C MET A 41 1.77 4.91 6.34
N ALA A 42 2.07 6.17 6.03
CA ALA A 42 2.48 6.58 4.68
C ALA A 42 3.72 5.82 4.21
N GLY A 43 4.75 5.73 5.06
CA GLY A 43 5.98 5.01 4.76
C GLY A 43 5.75 3.52 4.53
N LEU A 44 5.00 2.87 5.42
CA LEU A 44 4.66 1.45 5.28
C LEU A 44 3.86 1.17 3.99
N PHE A 45 2.91 2.05 3.67
CA PHE A 45 2.13 1.94 2.44
C PHE A 45 3.02 2.03 1.19
N VAL A 46 3.93 3.00 1.14
CA VAL A 46 4.86 3.18 0.01
C VAL A 46 5.77 1.96 -0.15
N ILE A 47 6.32 1.40 0.94
CA ILE A 47 7.18 0.21 0.89
C ILE A 47 6.43 -1.00 0.34
N ILE A 48 5.22 -1.26 0.85
CA ILE A 48 4.39 -2.39 0.40
C ILE A 48 3.98 -2.21 -1.07
N LEU A 49 3.62 -0.99 -1.46
CA LEU A 49 3.23 -0.67 -2.82
C LEU A 49 4.42 -0.83 -3.79
N ALA A 50 5.61 -0.35 -3.42
CA ALA A 50 6.82 -0.54 -4.21
C ALA A 50 7.15 -2.04 -4.37
N ALA A 51 7.09 -2.82 -3.31
CA ALA A 51 7.31 -4.27 -3.37
C ALA A 51 6.29 -4.97 -4.28
N LEU A 52 5.01 -4.60 -4.18
CA LEU A 52 3.96 -5.11 -5.07
C LEU A 52 4.21 -4.76 -6.53
N LEU A 53 4.57 -3.50 -6.83
CA LEU A 53 4.87 -3.07 -8.19
C LEU A 53 6.05 -3.85 -8.76
N VAL A 54 7.16 -3.96 -8.02
CA VAL A 54 8.35 -4.71 -8.47
C VAL A 54 8.01 -6.18 -8.71
N CYS A 55 7.31 -6.83 -7.78
CA CYS A 55 6.85 -8.20 -7.99
C CYS A 55 5.91 -8.31 -9.20
N GLY A 56 5.03 -7.33 -9.40
CA GLY A 56 4.05 -7.33 -10.48
C GLY A 56 4.70 -7.21 -11.85
N GLN A 57 5.63 -6.26 -11.97
CA GLN A 57 6.46 -6.08 -13.16
C GLN A 57 7.26 -7.35 -13.45
N TYR A 58 7.93 -7.91 -12.44
CA TYR A 58 8.72 -9.14 -12.59
C TYR A 58 7.89 -10.34 -13.08
N PHE A 59 6.72 -10.57 -12.48
CA PHE A 59 5.82 -11.65 -12.92
C PHE A 59 5.24 -11.39 -14.31
N SER A 60 4.92 -10.13 -14.64
CA SER A 60 4.42 -9.75 -15.96
C SER A 60 5.48 -10.00 -17.04
N GLU A 61 6.73 -9.59 -16.78
CA GLU A 61 7.84 -9.76 -17.70
C GLU A 61 8.18 -11.24 -17.90
N LYS A 62 8.23 -12.01 -16.80
CA LYS A 62 8.41 -13.47 -16.87
C LYS A 62 7.31 -14.13 -17.70
N LYS A 63 6.05 -13.71 -17.51
CA LYS A 63 4.92 -14.23 -18.29
C LYS A 63 5.04 -13.89 -19.77
N MET A 64 5.45 -12.67 -20.13
CA MET A 64 5.62 -12.28 -21.54
C MET A 64 6.76 -13.03 -22.24
N LYS A 65 7.81 -13.42 -21.51
CA LYS A 65 8.86 -14.32 -22.02
C LYS A 65 8.34 -15.75 -22.21
N ASP A 66 7.57 -16.26 -21.25
CA ASP A 66 7.00 -17.61 -21.30
C ASP A 66 5.96 -17.76 -22.43
N ASP A 67 5.16 -16.71 -22.66
CA ASP A 67 4.17 -16.61 -23.73
C ASP A 67 4.82 -16.35 -25.12
N GLY A 68 6.16 -16.23 -25.21
CA GLY A 68 6.90 -16.09 -26.47
C GLY A 68 6.78 -14.71 -27.13
N PHE A 69 6.21 -13.71 -26.45
CA PHE A 69 6.10 -12.34 -26.96
C PHE A 69 7.45 -11.60 -26.98
N ILE A 70 8.41 -12.03 -26.17
CA ILE A 70 9.75 -11.43 -26.07
C ILE A 70 10.78 -12.55 -25.95
N ASN A 71 11.73 -12.61 -26.89
CA ASN A 71 12.85 -13.56 -26.90
C ASN A 71 14.05 -13.01 -26.12
#